data_AF-A0A9X8MFW6-F1
#
_entry.id   AF-A0A9X8MFW6-F1
#
_cell.length_a   1.000
_cell.length_b   1.000
_cell.length_c   1.000
_cell.angle_alpha   90.00
_cell.angle_beta   90.00
_cell.angle_gamma   90.00
#
_symmetry.space_group_name_H-M   'P 1'
#
loop_
_entity.id
_entity.type
_entity.pdbx_description
1 polymer ?
#
loop_
_entity_poly.entity_id
_entity_poly.type
_entity_poly.pdbx_seq_one_letter_code
_entity_poly.pdbx_strand_id
1 'polypeptide(L)'
;MGRWVTLLNGALATLTAWWMAEQEGIGFFELAMMVSSLFLLPLSIPALLAVVVRQTPDWAGWSTVLVGAAVSLIFYIGFNPVALPAWLGAYTLTEREASDLKFGVTVLAHVVFTGGFFIGTRVWYSPTRNTERRQQLTLFFRNMYRPLQPDEIACVDPSQARRLGALVTGMGLLLLPLLLLAEAPQGRWLHAAIVGTVLISGLALRHWAGSSRT
;
A
#
# COMPACT_ATOMS: atom_id res chain seq x y z
N MET A 1 -19.23 8.44 15.62
CA MET A 1 -18.69 7.35 14.78
C MET A 1 -17.17 7.27 14.77
N GLY A 2 -16.42 8.35 14.49
CA GLY A 2 -14.95 8.31 14.43
C GLY A 2 -14.24 7.72 15.65
N ARG A 3 -14.67 8.08 16.88
CA ARG A 3 -14.09 7.53 18.12
C ARG A 3 -14.18 6.01 18.24
N TRP A 4 -15.32 5.43 17.84
CA TRP A 4 -15.52 3.97 17.85
C TRP A 4 -14.66 3.26 16.81
N VAL A 5 -14.52 3.86 15.62
CA VAL A 5 -13.61 3.34 14.58
C VAL A 5 -12.15 3.39 15.05
N THR A 6 -11.75 4.46 15.72
CA THR A 6 -10.39 4.57 16.30
C THR A 6 -10.14 3.53 17.38
N LEU A 7 -11.10 3.31 18.29
CA LEU A 7 -10.98 2.28 19.32
C LEU A 7 -10.91 0.88 18.73
N LEU A 8 -11.77 0.58 17.75
CA LEU A 8 -11.75 -0.71 17.04
C LEU A 8 -10.43 -0.94 16.32
N ASN A 9 -9.92 0.06 15.61
CA ASN A 9 -8.64 -0.03 14.91
C ASN A 9 -7.47 -0.22 15.89
N GLY A 10 -7.49 0.49 17.03
CA GLY A 10 -6.49 0.31 18.09
C GLY A 10 -6.52 -1.11 18.66
N ALA A 11 -7.70 -1.62 18.98
CA ALA A 11 -7.87 -2.99 19.48
C ALA A 11 -7.40 -4.03 18.46
N LEU A 12 -7.76 -3.87 17.18
CA LEU A 12 -7.32 -4.76 16.11
C LEU A 12 -5.79 -4.73 15.99
N ALA A 13 -5.17 -3.54 15.97
CA ALA A 13 -3.72 -3.40 15.89
C ALA A 13 -2.99 -4.03 17.08
N THR A 14 -3.53 -3.92 18.31
CA THR A 14 -2.98 -4.59 19.49
C THR A 14 -3.09 -6.11 19.37
N LEU A 15 -4.21 -6.65 18.86
CA LEU A 15 -4.37 -8.08 18.61
C LEU A 15 -3.38 -8.58 17.55
N THR A 16 -3.17 -7.83 16.46
CA THR A 16 -2.18 -8.21 15.45
C THR A 16 -0.76 -8.15 16.01
N ALA A 17 -0.43 -7.13 16.81
CA ALA A 17 0.88 -7.02 17.44
C ALA A 17 1.15 -8.16 18.42
N TRP A 18 0.14 -8.56 19.21
CA TRP A 18 0.21 -9.73 20.08
C TRP A 18 0.47 -11.00 19.26
N TRP A 19 -0.31 -11.24 18.20
CA TRP A 19 -0.15 -12.41 17.33
C TRP A 19 1.23 -12.46 16.68
N MET A 20 1.78 -11.31 16.26
CA MET A 20 3.14 -11.22 15.70
C MET A 20 4.21 -11.51 16.76
N ALA A 21 4.01 -11.10 18.02
CA ALA A 21 4.96 -11.33 19.10
C ALA A 21 5.04 -12.81 19.53
N GLU A 22 3.98 -13.58 19.28
CA GLU A 22 3.90 -15.01 19.61
C GLU A 22 4.61 -15.91 18.56
N GLN A 23 4.97 -15.37 17.40
CA GLN A 23 5.63 -16.13 16.33
C GLN A 23 7.13 -16.28 16.59
N GLU A 24 7.55 -17.44 17.09
CA GLU A 24 8.95 -17.84 17.19
C GLU A 24 9.47 -18.31 15.83
N GLY A 25 9.98 -17.39 14.99
CA GLY A 25 10.71 -17.78 13.77
C GLY A 25 10.71 -16.80 12.60
N ILE A 26 9.85 -15.78 12.60
CA ILE A 26 9.80 -14.75 11.53
C ILE A 26 10.09 -13.39 12.15
N GLY A 27 11.11 -12.69 11.65
CA GLY A 27 11.42 -11.34 12.14
C GLY A 27 10.28 -10.36 11.84
N PHE A 28 10.04 -9.36 12.71
CA PHE A 28 9.02 -8.32 12.48
C PHE A 28 9.16 -7.65 11.11
N PHE A 29 10.42 -7.38 10.71
CA PHE A 29 10.72 -6.79 9.41
C PHE A 29 10.31 -7.71 8.25
N GLU A 30 10.58 -9.00 8.33
CA GLU A 30 10.19 -9.98 7.31
C GLU A 30 8.68 -10.11 7.21
N LEU A 31 7.98 -10.11 8.35
CA LEU A 31 6.53 -10.15 8.39
C LEU A 31 5.92 -8.90 7.74
N ALA A 32 6.45 -7.72 8.03
CA ALA A 32 6.03 -6.46 7.40
C ALA A 32 6.27 -6.47 5.88
N MET A 33 7.43 -7.00 5.44
CA MET A 33 7.74 -7.15 4.01
C MET A 33 6.82 -8.17 3.34
N MET A 34 6.52 -9.29 3.99
CA MET A 34 5.59 -10.30 3.48
C MET A 34 4.19 -9.72 3.28
N VAL A 35 3.65 -9.05 4.29
CA VAL A 35 2.34 -8.36 4.21
C VAL A 35 2.36 -7.32 3.10
N SER A 36 3.40 -6.49 3.02
CA SER A 36 3.53 -5.47 1.97
C SER A 36 3.53 -6.10 0.58
N SER A 37 4.28 -7.19 0.39
CA SER A 37 4.36 -7.88 -0.90
C SER A 37 3.03 -8.51 -1.34
N LEU A 38 2.24 -9.03 -0.40
CA LEU A 38 0.92 -9.63 -0.67
C LEU A 38 -0.08 -8.61 -1.22
N PHE A 39 -0.02 -7.36 -0.71
CA PHE A 39 -0.94 -6.29 -1.13
C PHE A 39 -0.41 -5.45 -2.28
N LEU A 40 0.91 -5.38 -2.48
CA LEU A 40 1.52 -4.49 -3.46
C LEU A 40 1.02 -4.76 -4.88
N LEU A 41 1.02 -6.03 -5.32
CA LEU A 41 0.61 -6.38 -6.69
C LEU A 41 -0.91 -6.19 -6.92
N PRO A 42 -1.82 -6.70 -6.06
CA PRO A 42 -3.27 -6.49 -6.22
C PRO A 42 -3.69 -5.03 -6.25
N LEU A 43 -3.00 -4.15 -5.51
CA LEU A 43 -3.31 -2.71 -5.49
C LEU A 43 -2.73 -1.98 -6.70
N SER A 44 -1.52 -2.32 -7.12
CA SER A 44 -0.82 -1.59 -8.19
C SER A 44 -1.42 -1.85 -9.57
N ILE A 45 -1.92 -3.06 -9.83
CA ILE A 45 -2.45 -3.45 -11.15
C ILE A 45 -3.66 -2.61 -11.58
N PRO A 46 -4.76 -2.50 -10.80
CA PRO A 46 -5.89 -1.66 -11.21
C PRO A 46 -5.50 -0.18 -11.26
N ALA A 47 -4.60 0.29 -10.41
CA ALA A 47 -4.13 1.67 -10.45
C ALA A 47 -3.37 1.97 -11.75
N LEU A 48 -2.46 1.10 -12.19
CA LEU A 48 -1.72 1.25 -13.43
C LEU A 48 -2.64 1.08 -14.65
N LEU A 49 -3.48 0.03 -14.66
CA LEU A 49 -4.38 -0.25 -15.77
C LEU A 49 -5.47 0.82 -15.91
N ALA A 50 -5.93 1.46 -14.84
CA ALA A 50 -6.91 2.54 -14.93
C ALA A 50 -6.39 3.76 -15.71
N VAL A 51 -5.06 3.96 -15.76
CA VAL A 51 -4.45 5.04 -16.57
C VAL A 51 -4.55 4.73 -18.07
N VAL A 52 -4.35 3.46 -18.44
CA VAL A 52 -4.28 3.01 -19.84
C VAL A 52 -5.67 2.63 -20.38
N VAL A 53 -6.43 1.88 -19.59
CA VAL A 53 -7.74 1.31 -19.93
C VAL A 53 -8.83 2.19 -19.33
N ARG A 54 -9.41 3.04 -20.19
CA ARG A 54 -10.53 3.92 -19.84
C ARG A 54 -11.86 3.18 -20.03
N GLN A 55 -12.95 3.80 -19.57
CA GLN A 55 -14.32 3.29 -19.72
C GLN A 55 -14.55 1.98 -18.95
N THR A 56 -14.13 1.94 -17.69
CA THR A 56 -14.43 0.85 -16.77
C THR A 56 -15.53 1.28 -15.79
N PRO A 57 -16.33 0.34 -15.25
CA PRO A 57 -17.34 0.68 -14.25
C PRO A 57 -16.70 1.13 -12.93
N ASP A 58 -17.42 1.92 -12.13
CA ASP A 58 -16.90 2.48 -10.86
C ASP A 58 -16.43 1.40 -9.86
N TRP A 59 -16.97 0.18 -9.97
CA TRP A 59 -16.61 -0.95 -9.12
C TRP A 59 -15.38 -1.74 -9.59
N ALA A 60 -14.85 -1.46 -10.78
CA ALA A 60 -13.74 -2.21 -11.36
C ALA A 60 -12.47 -2.18 -10.49
N GLY A 61 -12.16 -1.04 -9.87
CA GLY A 61 -10.97 -0.89 -9.05
C GLY A 61 -10.95 -1.84 -7.84
N TRP A 62 -11.93 -1.71 -6.93
CA TRP A 62 -11.96 -2.50 -5.70
C TRP A 62 -12.22 -3.99 -5.94
N SER A 63 -13.04 -4.34 -6.93
CA SER A 63 -13.28 -5.75 -7.30
C SER A 63 -12.01 -6.42 -7.84
N THR A 64 -11.20 -5.69 -8.62
CA THR A 64 -9.90 -6.18 -9.09
C THR A 64 -8.93 -6.41 -7.95
N VAL A 65 -8.93 -5.55 -6.92
CA VAL A 65 -8.11 -5.78 -5.72
C VAL A 65 -8.52 -7.07 -5.01
N LEU A 66 -9.83 -7.35 -4.89
CA LEU A 66 -10.32 -8.60 -4.29
C LEU A 66 -9.93 -9.83 -5.12
N VAL A 67 -10.05 -9.76 -6.45
CA VAL A 67 -9.60 -10.82 -7.36
C VAL A 67 -8.10 -11.03 -7.23
N GLY A 68 -7.31 -9.95 -7.19
CA GLY A 68 -5.86 -10.02 -6.99
C GLY A 68 -5.49 -10.65 -5.65
N ALA A 69 -6.18 -10.28 -4.56
CA ALA A 69 -5.97 -10.91 -3.26
C ALA A 69 -6.30 -12.41 -3.28
N ALA A 70 -7.36 -12.82 -3.99
CA ALA A 70 -7.69 -14.24 -4.18
C ALA A 70 -6.61 -14.97 -5.00
N VAL A 71 -6.10 -14.37 -6.08
CA VAL A 71 -5.00 -14.91 -6.88
C VAL A 71 -3.74 -15.07 -6.02
N SER A 72 -3.36 -14.06 -5.24
CA SER A 72 -2.25 -14.15 -4.27
C SER A 72 -2.42 -15.31 -3.31
N LEU A 73 -3.63 -15.50 -2.75
CA LEU A 73 -3.91 -16.57 -1.81
C LEU A 73 -3.82 -17.96 -2.47
N ILE A 74 -4.39 -18.11 -3.66
CA ILE A 74 -4.36 -19.36 -4.43
C ILE A 74 -2.91 -19.78 -4.72
N PHE A 75 -2.06 -18.85 -5.18
CA PHE A 75 -0.66 -19.16 -5.47
C PHE A 75 0.19 -19.31 -4.22
N TYR A 76 -0.15 -18.61 -3.13
CA TYR A 76 0.53 -18.77 -1.85
C TYR A 76 0.34 -20.20 -1.29
N ILE A 77 -0.90 -20.71 -1.26
CA ILE A 77 -1.25 -22.02 -0.68
C ILE A 77 -1.08 -23.17 -1.68
N GLY A 78 -1.51 -22.97 -2.94
CA GLY A 78 -1.65 -24.03 -3.93
C GLY A 78 -0.44 -24.27 -4.83
N PHE A 79 0.51 -23.33 -4.89
CA PHE A 79 1.70 -23.48 -5.73
C PHE A 79 2.95 -23.78 -4.87
N ASN A 80 3.38 -25.05 -4.94
CA ASN A 80 4.66 -25.49 -4.42
C ASN A 80 5.61 -25.85 -5.59
N PRO A 81 6.59 -24.99 -5.91
CA PRO A 81 7.52 -25.21 -7.01
C PRO A 81 8.41 -26.44 -6.81
N VAL A 82 8.69 -26.82 -5.56
CA VAL A 82 9.53 -27.99 -5.24
C VAL A 82 8.82 -29.31 -5.60
N ALA A 83 7.48 -29.28 -5.68
CA ALA A 83 6.66 -30.42 -6.07
C ALA A 83 6.33 -30.44 -7.59
N LEU A 84 7.01 -29.61 -8.40
CA LEU A 84 6.79 -29.62 -9.85
C LEU A 84 7.13 -31.00 -10.43
N PRO A 85 6.30 -31.54 -11.34
CA PRO A 85 6.32 -32.97 -11.58
C PRO A 85 7.43 -33.32 -12.59
N ALA A 86 7.93 -34.56 -12.50
CA ALA A 86 9.10 -35.08 -13.22
C ALA A 86 9.09 -34.94 -14.77
N TRP A 87 7.97 -34.55 -15.39
CA TRP A 87 7.86 -34.27 -16.83
C TRP A 87 8.48 -32.92 -17.24
N LEU A 88 8.81 -32.04 -16.29
CA LEU A 88 9.64 -30.85 -16.53
C LEU A 88 11.15 -31.15 -16.60
N GLY A 89 11.53 -32.44 -16.58
CA GLY A 89 12.92 -32.90 -16.51
C GLY A 89 13.34 -33.05 -15.05
N ALA A 90 14.07 -34.12 -14.73
CA ALA A 90 14.38 -34.59 -13.38
C ALA A 90 15.35 -33.69 -12.58
N TYR A 91 15.08 -32.40 -12.49
CA TYR A 91 15.87 -31.42 -11.74
C TYR A 91 15.09 -31.00 -10.50
N THR A 92 15.64 -31.33 -9.32
CA THR A 92 15.21 -30.73 -8.06
C THR A 92 15.68 -29.28 -8.07
N LEU A 93 14.73 -28.35 -8.15
CA LEU A 93 15.02 -26.92 -8.02
C LEU A 93 15.70 -26.65 -6.68
N THR A 94 16.73 -25.81 -6.69
CA THR A 94 17.25 -25.24 -5.44
C THR A 94 16.16 -24.40 -4.77
N GLU A 95 16.26 -24.18 -3.45
CA GLU A 95 15.31 -23.33 -2.72
C GLU A 95 15.18 -21.94 -3.33
N ARG A 96 16.27 -21.41 -3.86
CA ARG A 96 16.30 -20.12 -4.54
C ARG A 96 15.55 -20.14 -5.86
N GLU A 97 15.83 -21.10 -6.74
CA GLU A 97 15.15 -21.21 -8.03
C GLU A 97 13.65 -21.49 -7.85
N ALA A 98 13.28 -22.28 -6.83
CA ALA A 98 11.90 -22.51 -6.47
C ALA A 98 11.20 -21.21 -6.04
N SER A 99 11.85 -20.40 -5.20
CA SER A 99 11.33 -19.09 -4.78
C SER A 99 11.16 -18.12 -5.94
N ASP A 100 12.17 -18.01 -6.81
CA ASP A 100 12.14 -17.14 -7.99
C ASP A 100 11.05 -17.58 -8.98
N LEU A 101 10.88 -18.89 -9.18
CA LEU A 101 9.81 -19.43 -10.00
C LEU A 101 8.42 -19.18 -9.40
N LYS A 102 8.26 -19.36 -8.08
CA LYS A 102 7.01 -19.03 -7.37
C LYS A 102 6.66 -17.57 -7.58
N PHE A 103 7.63 -16.68 -7.40
CA PHE A 103 7.44 -15.25 -7.60
C PHE A 103 7.05 -14.93 -9.05
N GLY A 104 7.83 -15.41 -10.02
CA GLY A 104 7.59 -15.15 -11.45
C GLY A 104 6.22 -15.65 -11.93
N VAL A 105 5.83 -16.86 -11.55
CA VAL A 105 4.51 -17.43 -11.88
C VAL A 105 3.39 -16.64 -11.19
N THR A 106 3.59 -16.22 -9.94
CA THR A 106 2.60 -15.40 -9.22
C THR A 106 2.40 -14.06 -9.91
N VAL A 107 3.47 -13.39 -10.34
CA VAL A 107 3.40 -12.14 -11.10
C VAL A 107 2.69 -12.35 -12.44
N LEU A 108 3.02 -13.43 -13.17
CA LEU A 108 2.36 -13.74 -14.44
C LEU A 108 0.86 -14.00 -14.25
N ALA A 109 0.49 -14.75 -13.21
CA ALA A 109 -0.90 -14.98 -12.84
C ALA A 109 -1.63 -13.67 -12.56
N HIS A 110 -0.99 -12.72 -11.88
CA HIS A 110 -1.56 -11.40 -11.65
C HIS A 110 -1.79 -10.61 -12.95
N VAL A 111 -0.84 -10.64 -13.89
CA VAL A 111 -1.00 -9.99 -15.20
C VAL A 111 -2.19 -10.58 -15.95
N VAL A 112 -2.31 -11.92 -15.96
CA VAL A 112 -3.36 -12.63 -16.70
C VAL A 112 -4.72 -12.53 -16.02
N PHE A 113 -4.83 -12.93 -14.76
CA PHE A 113 -6.12 -13.02 -14.06
C PHE A 113 -6.55 -11.69 -13.48
N THR A 114 -5.70 -11.00 -12.71
CA THR A 114 -6.05 -9.71 -12.10
C THR A 114 -6.16 -8.61 -13.16
N GLY A 115 -5.17 -8.52 -14.04
CA GLY A 115 -5.18 -7.58 -15.17
C GLY A 115 -6.27 -7.89 -16.19
N GLY A 116 -6.42 -9.17 -16.57
CA GLY A 116 -7.48 -9.61 -17.48
C GLY A 116 -8.88 -9.38 -16.92
N PHE A 117 -9.10 -9.60 -15.62
CA PHE A 117 -10.37 -9.26 -14.97
C PHE A 117 -10.67 -7.76 -15.07
N PHE A 118 -9.71 -6.89 -14.74
CA PHE A 118 -9.89 -5.43 -14.85
C PHE A 118 -10.29 -5.02 -16.26
N ILE A 119 -9.59 -5.53 -17.28
CA ILE A 119 -9.91 -5.25 -18.69
C ILE A 119 -11.30 -5.81 -19.04
N GLY A 120 -11.61 -7.02 -18.58
CA GLY A 120 -12.90 -7.67 -18.77
C GLY A 120 -14.06 -6.87 -18.19
N THR A 121 -13.86 -6.15 -17.07
CA THR A 121 -14.91 -5.30 -16.47
C THR A 121 -15.49 -4.28 -17.46
N ARG A 122 -14.75 -3.90 -18.51
CA ARG A 122 -15.20 -3.01 -19.58
C ARG A 122 -16.44 -3.51 -20.31
N VAL A 123 -16.66 -4.83 -20.40
CA VAL A 123 -17.87 -5.40 -21.02
C VAL A 123 -19.13 -4.94 -20.27
N TRP A 124 -19.02 -4.68 -18.96
CA TRP A 124 -20.11 -4.19 -18.12
C TRP A 124 -20.16 -2.66 -18.01
N TYR A 125 -19.28 -1.94 -18.71
CA TYR A 125 -19.34 -0.49 -18.76
C TYR A 125 -20.47 -0.03 -19.70
N SER A 126 -21.48 0.62 -19.12
CA SER A 126 -22.56 1.23 -19.90
C SER A 126 -22.73 2.70 -19.49
N PRO A 127 -22.30 3.65 -20.34
CA PRO A 127 -22.41 5.08 -20.04
C PRO A 127 -23.85 5.61 -20.07
N THR A 128 -24.78 4.84 -20.67
CA THR A 128 -26.20 5.20 -20.78
C THR A 128 -27.04 4.65 -19.62
N ARG A 129 -26.52 3.69 -18.86
CA ARG A 129 -27.25 3.04 -17.76
C ARG A 129 -27.49 3.93 -16.54
N ASN A 130 -26.66 4.97 -16.33
CA ASN A 130 -26.78 5.86 -15.19
C ASN A 130 -26.61 7.34 -15.57
N THR A 131 -27.74 8.00 -15.82
CA THR A 131 -27.80 9.43 -16.19
C THR A 131 -27.27 10.33 -15.07
N GLU A 132 -27.55 10.01 -13.81
CA GLU A 132 -27.07 10.78 -12.65
C GLU A 132 -25.54 10.74 -12.58
N ARG A 133 -24.95 9.55 -12.71
CA ARG A 133 -23.49 9.38 -12.73
C ARG A 133 -22.85 10.17 -13.87
N ARG A 134 -23.46 10.16 -15.05
CA ARG A 134 -22.97 10.95 -16.19
C ARG A 134 -22.99 12.45 -15.89
N GLN A 135 -24.06 12.95 -15.28
CA GLN A 135 -24.16 14.36 -14.86
C GLN A 135 -23.08 14.70 -13.82
N GLN A 136 -22.88 13.84 -12.81
CA GLN A 136 -21.81 14.02 -11.82
C GLN A 136 -20.42 14.10 -12.47
N LEU A 137 -20.11 13.22 -13.42
CA LEU A 137 -18.85 13.25 -14.15
C LEU A 137 -18.69 14.53 -14.98
N THR A 138 -19.74 14.94 -15.70
CA THR A 138 -19.71 16.20 -16.47
C THR A 138 -19.48 17.41 -15.56
N LEU A 139 -20.18 17.46 -14.43
CA LEU A 139 -19.99 18.52 -13.42
C LEU A 139 -18.58 18.50 -12.83
N PHE A 140 -18.05 17.32 -12.50
CA PHE A 140 -16.69 17.14 -11.98
C PHE A 140 -15.65 17.69 -12.96
N PHE A 141 -15.67 17.26 -14.21
CA PHE A 141 -14.71 17.74 -15.21
C PHE A 141 -14.87 19.24 -15.49
N ARG A 142 -16.12 19.74 -15.57
CA ARG A 142 -16.37 21.19 -15.71
C ARG A 142 -15.77 21.99 -14.55
N ASN A 143 -15.94 21.53 -13.32
CA ASN A 143 -15.40 22.19 -12.13
C ASN A 143 -13.87 22.06 -12.05
N MET A 144 -13.30 20.97 -12.56
CA MET A 144 -11.85 20.79 -12.62
C MET A 144 -11.18 21.73 -13.63
N TYR A 145 -11.87 22.09 -14.72
CA TYR A 145 -11.36 23.00 -15.75
C TYR A 145 -11.65 24.48 -15.50
N ARG A 146 -12.49 24.82 -14.51
CA ARG A 146 -12.74 26.22 -14.17
C ARG A 146 -11.68 26.73 -13.17
N PRO A 147 -11.26 28.00 -13.26
CA PRO A 147 -10.43 28.61 -12.23
C PRO A 147 -11.14 28.62 -10.87
N LEU A 148 -10.38 28.42 -9.79
CA LEU A 148 -10.87 28.57 -8.42
C LEU A 148 -11.14 30.03 -8.10
N GLN A 149 -12.30 30.31 -7.50
CA GLN A 149 -12.62 31.64 -6.99
C GLN A 149 -12.02 31.85 -5.58
N PRO A 150 -11.71 33.08 -5.15
CA PRO A 150 -11.06 33.35 -3.85
C PRO A 150 -11.83 32.81 -2.64
N ASP A 151 -13.15 32.76 -2.71
CA ASP A 151 -14.05 32.23 -1.68
C ASP A 151 -14.12 30.69 -1.64
N GLU A 152 -13.70 30.02 -2.72
CA GLU A 152 -13.58 28.55 -2.79
C GLU A 152 -12.25 28.04 -2.22
N ILE A 153 -11.30 28.92 -1.96
CA ILE A 153 -10.01 28.57 -1.37
C ILE A 153 -10.21 28.35 0.13
N ALA A 154 -10.29 27.09 0.52
CA ALA A 154 -10.34 26.72 1.94
C ALA A 154 -9.07 27.21 2.65
N CYS A 155 -9.26 27.85 3.81
CA CYS A 155 -8.14 28.15 4.70
C CYS A 155 -7.50 26.84 5.15
N VAL A 156 -6.19 26.70 4.91
CA VAL A 156 -5.44 25.50 5.30
C VAL A 156 -5.38 25.43 6.82
N ASP A 157 -5.95 24.39 7.43
CA ASP A 157 -5.82 24.15 8.87
C ASP A 157 -4.45 23.53 9.19
N PRO A 158 -3.52 24.26 9.85
CA PRO A 158 -2.21 23.72 10.20
C PRO A 158 -2.26 22.70 11.35
N SER A 159 -3.41 22.51 12.01
CA SER A 159 -3.51 21.68 13.21
C SER A 159 -3.16 20.22 12.92
N GLN A 160 -3.53 19.70 11.74
CA GLN A 160 -3.22 18.34 11.32
C GLN A 160 -1.72 18.15 11.10
N ALA A 161 -1.09 19.04 10.32
CA ALA A 161 0.34 19.01 10.04
C ALA A 161 1.18 19.14 11.33
N ARG A 162 0.73 19.96 12.28
CA ARG A 162 1.38 20.13 13.58
C ARG A 162 1.31 18.86 14.44
N ARG A 163 0.13 18.22 14.51
CA ARG A 163 -0.04 16.95 15.26
C ARG A 163 0.76 15.82 14.61
N LEU A 164 0.70 15.70 13.29
CA LEU A 164 1.47 14.71 12.54
C LEU A 164 2.97 14.91 12.76
N GLY A 165 3.46 16.14 12.63
CA GLY A 165 4.87 16.44 12.87
C GLY A 165 5.30 16.15 14.31
N ALA A 166 4.45 16.40 15.32
CA ALA A 166 4.74 16.03 16.71
C ALA A 166 4.87 14.51 16.90
N LEU A 167 3.98 13.72 16.29
CA LEU A 167 4.04 12.26 16.33
C LEU A 167 5.31 11.73 15.64
N VAL A 168 5.63 12.24 14.44
CA VAL A 168 6.82 11.83 13.68
C VAL A 168 8.10 12.21 14.42
N THR A 169 8.19 13.40 15.01
CA THR A 169 9.33 13.78 15.86
C THR A 169 9.44 12.85 17.08
N GLY A 170 8.32 12.53 17.74
CA GLY A 170 8.31 11.57 18.85
C GLY A 170 8.84 10.19 18.45
N MET A 171 8.41 9.69 17.28
CA MET A 171 8.92 8.42 16.73
C MET A 171 10.42 8.49 16.44
N GLY A 172 10.91 9.58 15.83
CA GLY A 172 12.34 9.77 15.60
C GLY A 172 13.17 9.80 16.88
N LEU A 173 12.64 10.39 17.96
CA LEU A 173 13.29 10.39 19.27
C LEU A 173 13.36 8.98 19.88
N LEU A 174 12.30 8.17 19.73
CA LEU A 174 12.27 6.77 20.19
C LEU A 174 13.25 5.88 19.42
N LEU A 175 13.67 6.26 18.21
CA LEU A 175 14.66 5.53 17.41
C LEU A 175 16.12 5.87 17.77
N LEU A 176 16.39 6.96 18.51
CA LEU A 176 17.75 7.36 18.90
C LEU A 176 18.56 6.26 19.63
N PRO A 177 17.99 5.44 20.53
CA PRO A 177 18.72 4.36 21.18
C PRO A 177 19.32 3.33 20.22
N LEU A 178 18.76 3.17 19.00
CA LEU A 178 19.31 2.27 17.99
C LEU A 178 20.72 2.68 17.54
N LEU A 179 21.08 3.95 17.66
CA LEU A 179 22.44 4.44 17.37
C LEU A 179 23.46 3.91 18.36
N LEU A 180 23.05 3.67 19.61
CA LEU A 180 23.90 3.14 20.67
C LEU A 180 24.06 1.63 20.57
N LEU A 181 23.05 0.93 20.05
CA LEU A 181 23.03 -0.52 19.88
C LEU A 181 23.80 -1.02 18.64
N ALA A 182 24.13 -0.13 17.70
CA ALA A 182 24.88 -0.50 16.52
C ALA A 182 26.37 -0.75 16.85
N GLU A 183 26.80 -2.01 16.83
CA GLU A 183 28.19 -2.40 17.11
C GLU A 183 29.16 -2.04 15.96
N ALA A 184 28.72 -2.17 14.71
CA ALA A 184 29.52 -1.88 13.53
C ALA A 184 29.39 -0.40 13.07
N PRO A 185 30.49 0.26 12.69
CA PRO A 185 30.47 1.67 12.27
C PRO A 185 29.66 1.92 10.99
N GLN A 186 29.60 0.95 10.07
CA GLN A 186 28.77 1.03 8.86
C GLN A 186 27.27 0.98 9.20
N GLY A 187 26.90 0.14 10.18
CA GLY A 187 25.53 0.08 10.70
C GLY A 187 25.10 1.38 11.37
N ARG A 188 26.00 2.06 12.09
CA ARG A 188 25.71 3.35 12.75
C ARG A 188 25.27 4.43 11.76
N TRP A 189 25.91 4.53 10.59
CA TRP A 189 25.54 5.52 9.58
C TRP A 189 24.15 5.28 9.00
N LEU A 190 23.77 4.02 8.76
CA LEU A 190 22.43 3.68 8.30
C LEU A 190 21.36 4.04 9.33
N HIS A 191 21.57 3.66 10.60
CA HIS A 191 20.66 4.04 11.69
C HIS A 191 20.59 5.56 11.86
N ALA A 192 21.72 6.27 11.75
CA ALA A 192 21.77 7.73 11.81
C ALA A 192 21.00 8.37 10.66
N ALA A 193 21.11 7.83 9.44
CA ALA A 193 20.36 8.31 8.29
C ALA A 193 18.85 8.11 8.47
N ILE A 194 18.42 6.96 8.99
CA ILE A 194 17.00 6.68 9.28
C ILE A 194 16.47 7.65 10.34
N VAL A 195 17.14 7.73 11.50
CA VAL A 195 16.75 8.62 12.60
C VAL A 195 16.72 10.08 12.14
N GLY A 196 17.76 10.52 11.43
CA GLY A 196 17.87 11.87 10.88
C GLY A 196 16.72 12.19 9.92
N THR A 197 16.41 11.29 8.98
CA THR A 197 15.31 11.49 8.02
C THR A 197 13.97 11.64 8.72
N VAL A 198 13.68 10.79 9.71
CA VAL A 198 12.43 10.83 10.47
C VAL A 198 12.33 12.13 11.29
N LEU A 199 13.39 12.49 12.02
CA LEU A 199 13.42 13.71 12.84
C LEU A 199 13.30 14.99 11.99
N ILE A 200 14.07 15.09 10.91
CA ILE A 200 14.04 16.25 9.99
C ILE A 200 12.64 16.39 9.39
N SER A 201 12.03 15.29 8.94
CA SER A 201 10.68 15.31 8.38
C SER A 201 9.64 15.80 9.41
N GLY A 202 9.71 15.30 10.65
CA GLY A 202 8.80 15.72 11.72
C GLY A 202 8.97 17.20 12.10
N LEU A 203 10.21 17.66 12.24
CA LEU A 203 10.53 19.06 12.55
C LEU A 203 10.13 20.00 11.42
N ALA A 204 10.38 19.62 10.16
CA ALA A 204 9.96 20.37 8.99
C ALA A 204 8.43 20.54 9.00
N LEU A 205 7.66 19.44 9.11
CA LEU A 205 6.19 19.52 9.15
C LEU A 205 5.68 20.47 10.24
N ARG A 206 6.30 20.47 11.43
CA ARG A 206 5.93 21.39 12.52
C ARG A 206 6.28 22.84 12.21
N HIS A 207 7.43 23.08 11.60
CA HIS A 207 7.89 24.41 11.22
C HIS A 207 6.98 25.03 10.16
N TRP A 208 6.72 24.29 9.07
CA TRP A 208 5.86 24.74 7.97
C TRP A 208 4.39 24.95 8.40
N ALA A 209 3.90 24.14 9.34
CA ALA A 209 2.59 24.33 9.97
C ALA A 209 2.54 25.55 10.93
N GLY A 210 3.69 26.09 11.34
CA GLY A 210 3.79 27.32 12.12
C GLY A 210 3.82 28.57 11.25
N SER A 211 4.48 28.51 10.10
CA SER A 211 4.67 29.63 9.16
C SER A 211 3.42 30.01 8.37
N SER A 212 2.42 29.13 8.23
CA SER A 212 1.16 29.42 7.52
C SER A 212 0.19 30.33 8.29
N ARG A 213 0.66 31.06 9.30
CA ARG A 213 -0.10 32.00 10.14
C ARG A 213 0.09 33.47 9.75
N THR A 214 0.94 33.75 8.76
CA THR A 214 1.21 35.09 8.19
C THR A 214 0.84 35.11 6.72
#